data_AF-A0A0R3RRL7-F1
#
_entry.id   AF-A0A0R3RRL7-F1
#
_cell.length_a   1.000
_cell.length_b   1.000
_cell.length_c   1.000
_cell.angle_alpha   90.00
_cell.angle_beta   90.00
_cell.angle_gamma   90.00
#
_symmetry.space_group_name_H-M   'P 1'
#
loop_
_entity.id
_entity.type
_entity.pdbx_description
1 polymer ?
#
loop_
_entity_poly.entity_id
_entity_poly.type
_entity_poly.pdbx_seq_one_letter_code
_entity_poly.pdbx_strand_id
1 'polypeptide(L)'
;MCNTIALSTATLLLLILLSSFEKNIYAIVCTYLGERHNDGDRWVVRSAFIIECHVYQDGSWRADVVACQTPKGIEMHDGDIIMEDDVTFQCAKLSSGGYRIQKHYINRNISCEGHNFGDWWISKRNFNKTCTPTGTQIMNCLTDTGIPIALNTSVTVNGTRYNCTGYSTGLVTLTRDFPRNFDAIPKIEQFHCIVNGMRKKINETWIEDTNFIKKCNERAVIIVEACTADGFIIDLNSKLVRNGKVS
;
A
#
# COMPACT_ATOMS: atom_id res chain seq x y z
N MET A 1 -37.80 -79.00 39.03
CA MET A 1 -36.80 -79.42 38.04
C MET A 1 -36.25 -78.16 37.40
N CYS A 2 -35.05 -77.73 37.81
CA CYS A 2 -34.42 -76.49 37.37
C CYS A 2 -33.15 -76.89 36.61
N ASN A 3 -33.14 -76.73 35.29
CA ASN A 3 -31.97 -77.04 34.46
C ASN A 3 -31.01 -75.85 34.50
N THR A 4 -29.93 -76.00 35.25
CA THR A 4 -28.79 -75.08 35.24
C THR A 4 -27.94 -75.39 34.00
N ILE A 5 -27.97 -74.50 33.02
CA ILE A 5 -27.09 -74.57 31.85
C ILE A 5 -25.75 -73.97 32.26
N ALA A 6 -24.74 -74.82 32.49
CA ALA A 6 -23.37 -74.40 32.69
C ALA A 6 -22.76 -73.98 31.34
N LEU A 7 -22.73 -72.68 31.07
CA LEU A 7 -22.01 -72.11 29.94
C LEU A 7 -20.51 -72.21 30.19
N SER A 8 -19.81 -72.98 29.35
CA SER A 8 -18.36 -73.10 29.37
C SER A 8 -17.70 -71.73 29.15
N THR A 9 -16.67 -71.41 29.94
CA THR A 9 -15.89 -70.17 29.82
C THR A 9 -15.27 -70.00 28.42
N ALA A 10 -15.07 -71.10 27.67
CA ALA A 10 -14.60 -71.08 26.30
C ALA A 10 -15.63 -70.50 25.30
N THR A 11 -16.93 -70.73 25.53
CA THR A 11 -18.00 -70.18 24.68
C THR A 11 -18.25 -68.69 24.91
N LEU A 12 -17.98 -68.18 26.11
CA LEU A 12 -18.07 -66.75 26.42
C LEU A 12 -16.91 -65.95 25.80
N LEU A 13 -15.69 -66.54 25.77
CA LEU A 13 -14.52 -65.95 25.10
C LEU A 13 -14.66 -65.89 23.57
N LEU A 14 -15.35 -66.86 22.95
CA LEU A 14 -15.58 -66.86 21.51
C LEU A 14 -16.57 -65.76 21.06
N LEU A 15 -17.55 -65.42 21.89
CA LEU A 15 -18.50 -64.33 21.65
C LEU A 15 -17.88 -62.94 21.84
N ILE A 16 -16.93 -62.79 22.78
CA ILE A 16 -16.22 -61.51 23.00
C ILE A 16 -15.18 -61.23 21.90
N LEU A 17 -14.60 -62.27 21.27
CA LEU A 17 -13.69 -62.11 20.13
C LEU A 17 -14.40 -61.76 18.80
N LEU A 18 -15.72 -61.91 18.72
CA LEU A 18 -16.52 -61.53 17.54
C LEU A 18 -17.06 -60.09 17.62
N SER A 19 -17.00 -59.44 18.78
CA SER A 19 -17.47 -58.05 18.97
C SER A 19 -16.41 -56.97 18.73
N SER A 20 -15.16 -57.32 18.40
CA SER A 20 -14.07 -56.35 18.22
C SER A 20 -13.78 -55.95 16.77
N PHE A 21 -14.62 -56.34 15.80
CA PHE A 21 -14.60 -55.71 14.47
C PHE A 21 -15.48 -54.47 14.47
N GLU A 22 -15.14 -53.48 15.31
CA GLU A 22 -15.45 -52.10 14.97
C GLU A 22 -14.72 -51.81 13.65
N LYS A 23 -15.43 -51.97 12.53
CA LYS A 23 -15.02 -51.36 11.27
C LYS A 23 -14.87 -49.88 11.59
N ASN A 24 -13.64 -49.42 11.72
CA ASN A 24 -13.34 -48.00 11.66
C ASN A 24 -13.92 -47.51 10.33
N ILE A 25 -15.11 -46.92 10.38
CA ILE A 25 -15.72 -46.23 9.24
C ILE A 25 -14.89 -44.95 9.10
N TYR A 26 -13.75 -45.06 8.43
CA TYR A 26 -13.07 -43.88 7.94
C TYR A 26 -14.03 -43.23 6.96
N ALA A 27 -14.58 -42.08 7.34
CA ALA A 27 -15.29 -41.22 6.40
C ALA A 27 -14.34 -40.91 5.25
N ILE A 28 -14.69 -41.42 4.06
CA ILE A 28 -13.90 -41.25 2.85
C ILE A 28 -14.17 -39.84 2.36
N VAL A 29 -13.10 -39.06 2.23
CA VAL A 29 -13.13 -37.63 1.93
C VAL A 29 -12.07 -37.32 0.89
N CYS A 30 -12.28 -36.30 0.06
CA CYS A 30 -11.20 -35.78 -0.77
C CYS A 30 -10.15 -35.14 0.13
N THR A 31 -8.87 -35.45 -0.13
CA THR A 31 -7.75 -34.81 0.55
C THR A 31 -7.00 -33.93 -0.45
N TYR A 32 -7.45 -32.70 -0.63
CA TYR A 32 -6.89 -31.76 -1.60
C TYR A 32 -5.92 -30.80 -0.91
N LEU A 33 -4.64 -30.82 -1.31
CA LEU A 33 -3.57 -30.00 -0.71
C LEU A 33 -3.49 -30.08 0.83
N GLY A 34 -3.89 -31.22 1.41
CA GLY A 34 -3.88 -31.45 2.86
C GLY A 34 -5.18 -31.05 3.57
N GLU A 35 -6.12 -30.41 2.88
CA GLU A 35 -7.46 -30.12 3.40
C GLU A 35 -8.43 -31.26 3.07
N ARG A 36 -9.38 -31.50 3.99
CA ARG A 36 -10.37 -32.58 3.90
C ARG A 36 -11.71 -31.99 3.45
N HIS A 37 -12.28 -32.55 2.39
CA HIS A 37 -13.57 -32.15 1.81
C HIS A 37 -14.50 -33.36 1.68
N ASN A 38 -15.75 -33.20 2.09
CA ASN A 38 -16.78 -34.21 1.93
C ASN A 38 -17.19 -34.35 0.45
N ASP A 39 -17.83 -35.46 0.12
CA ASP A 39 -18.43 -35.66 -1.20
C ASP A 39 -19.43 -34.54 -1.53
N GLY A 40 -19.32 -33.97 -2.73
CA GLY A 40 -20.11 -32.83 -3.19
C GLY A 40 -19.68 -31.47 -2.65
N ASP A 41 -18.67 -31.39 -1.77
CA ASP A 41 -18.14 -30.09 -1.34
C ASP A 41 -17.58 -29.33 -2.54
N ARG A 42 -17.90 -28.03 -2.60
CA ARG A 42 -17.42 -27.11 -3.63
C ARG A 42 -16.60 -25.99 -3.01
N TRP A 43 -15.44 -25.70 -3.57
CA TRP A 43 -14.57 -24.63 -3.06
C TRP A 43 -13.81 -23.92 -4.18
N VAL A 44 -13.40 -22.69 -3.90
CA VAL A 44 -12.70 -21.84 -4.87
C VAL A 44 -11.20 -21.96 -4.67
N VAL A 45 -10.47 -22.28 -5.74
CA VAL A 45 -9.00 -22.23 -5.77
C VAL A 45 -8.50 -21.10 -6.66
N ARG A 46 -7.41 -20.46 -6.23
CA ARG A 46 -6.76 -19.34 -6.96
C ARG A 46 -7.74 -18.21 -7.31
N SER A 47 -8.80 -18.06 -6.52
CA SER A 47 -9.86 -17.06 -6.71
C SER A 47 -10.55 -17.09 -8.07
N ALA A 48 -10.50 -18.21 -8.81
CA ALA A 48 -10.98 -18.26 -10.18
C ALA A 48 -11.55 -19.62 -10.63
N PHE A 49 -11.30 -20.71 -9.90
CA PHE A 49 -11.75 -22.04 -10.30
C PHE A 49 -12.51 -22.69 -9.15
N ILE A 50 -13.68 -23.22 -9.45
CA ILE A 50 -14.50 -23.96 -8.50
C ILE A 50 -14.16 -25.45 -8.67
N ILE A 51 -13.68 -26.06 -7.59
CA ILE A 51 -13.43 -27.50 -7.51
C ILE A 51 -14.61 -28.17 -6.82
N GLU A 52 -14.97 -29.37 -7.26
CA GLU A 52 -15.92 -30.25 -6.60
C GLU A 52 -15.26 -31.58 -6.21
N CYS A 53 -15.55 -32.05 -5.00
CA CYS A 53 -15.13 -33.36 -4.51
C CYS A 53 -16.11 -34.44 -4.95
N HIS A 54 -15.58 -35.53 -5.52
CA HIS A 54 -16.33 -36.73 -5.85
C HIS A 54 -15.69 -37.94 -5.16
N VAL A 55 -16.43 -38.61 -4.28
CA VAL A 55 -16.02 -39.82 -3.56
C VAL A 55 -16.75 -41.03 -4.13
N TYR A 56 -16.00 -42.06 -4.50
CA TYR A 56 -16.54 -43.29 -5.08
C TYR A 56 -16.74 -44.36 -4.00
N GLN A 57 -17.59 -45.34 -4.30
CA GLN A 57 -17.95 -46.44 -3.38
C GLN A 57 -16.74 -47.33 -2.99
N ASP A 58 -15.72 -47.41 -3.84
CA ASP A 58 -14.48 -48.14 -3.59
C ASP A 58 -13.51 -47.38 -2.68
N GLY A 59 -13.86 -46.15 -2.29
CA GLY A 59 -13.06 -45.28 -1.46
C GLY A 59 -12.04 -44.43 -2.21
N SER A 60 -11.95 -44.58 -3.54
CA SER A 60 -11.23 -43.62 -4.35
C SER A 60 -11.98 -42.29 -4.42
N TRP A 61 -11.26 -41.21 -4.72
CA TRP A 61 -11.86 -39.88 -4.83
C TRP A 61 -11.18 -39.07 -5.93
N ARG A 62 -11.90 -38.07 -6.45
CA ARG A 62 -11.39 -37.06 -7.38
C ARG A 62 -11.83 -35.67 -6.97
N ALA A 63 -11.03 -34.69 -7.33
CA ALA A 63 -11.30 -33.28 -7.12
C ALA A 63 -11.11 -32.57 -8.47
N ASP A 64 -12.22 -32.29 -9.14
CA ASP A 64 -12.24 -31.80 -10.51
C ASP A 64 -12.63 -30.32 -10.54
N VAL A 65 -12.02 -29.55 -11.46
CA VAL A 65 -12.50 -28.19 -11.72
C VAL A 65 -13.83 -28.32 -12.48
N VAL A 66 -14.91 -27.77 -11.91
CA VAL A 66 -16.27 -27.87 -12.47
C VAL A 66 -16.77 -26.55 -13.07
N ALA A 67 -16.21 -25.42 -12.65
CA ALA A 67 -16.58 -24.09 -13.14
C ALA A 67 -15.44 -23.08 -12.93
N CYS A 68 -15.52 -21.93 -13.61
CA CYS A 68 -14.75 -20.74 -13.27
C CYS A 68 -15.55 -19.82 -12.34
N GLN A 69 -14.88 -18.84 -11.75
CA GLN A 69 -15.50 -17.77 -10.96
C GLN A 69 -14.90 -16.41 -11.35
N THR A 70 -15.74 -15.39 -11.46
CA THR A 70 -15.31 -14.00 -11.64
C THR A 70 -14.75 -13.40 -10.32
N PRO A 71 -14.02 -12.27 -10.38
CA PRO A 71 -13.57 -11.57 -9.18
C PRO A 71 -14.69 -11.15 -8.22
N LYS A 72 -15.91 -10.86 -8.71
CA LYS A 72 -17.07 -10.53 -7.85
C LYS A 72 -17.83 -11.76 -7.34
N GLY A 73 -17.34 -12.97 -7.63
CA GLY A 73 -17.91 -14.21 -7.10
C GLY A 73 -18.95 -14.88 -7.99
N ILE A 74 -19.09 -14.48 -9.25
CA ILE A 74 -20.08 -15.05 -10.16
C ILE A 74 -19.51 -16.34 -10.76
N GLU A 75 -20.25 -17.44 -10.60
CA GLU A 75 -19.91 -18.75 -11.17
C GLU A 75 -20.13 -18.76 -12.69
N MET A 76 -19.20 -19.35 -13.44
CA MET A 76 -19.18 -19.44 -14.90
C MET A 76 -18.95 -20.89 -15.35
N HIS A 77 -19.84 -21.42 -16.18
CA HIS A 77 -19.73 -22.73 -16.81
C HIS A 77 -19.00 -22.66 -18.15
N ASP A 78 -18.78 -23.83 -18.77
CA ASP A 78 -18.12 -23.91 -20.07
C ASP A 78 -18.87 -23.11 -21.16
N GLY A 79 -18.16 -22.20 -21.81
CA GLY A 79 -18.71 -21.31 -22.83
C GLY A 79 -19.29 -20.01 -22.30
N ASP A 80 -19.45 -19.86 -20.97
CA ASP A 80 -20.00 -18.63 -20.39
C ASP A 80 -19.09 -17.44 -20.65
N ILE A 81 -19.73 -16.31 -20.98
CA ILE A 81 -19.10 -15.02 -21.18
C ILE A 81 -19.80 -14.01 -20.28
N ILE A 82 -19.06 -13.43 -19.33
CA ILE A 82 -19.58 -12.45 -18.36
C ILE A 82 -18.73 -11.19 -18.45
N MET A 83 -19.40 -10.04 -18.54
CA MET A 83 -18.73 -8.74 -18.46
C MET A 83 -18.84 -8.22 -17.02
N GLU A 84 -17.70 -7.98 -16.38
CA GLU A 84 -17.64 -7.24 -15.12
C GLU A 84 -16.84 -5.96 -15.33
N ASP A 85 -17.50 -4.84 -15.09
CA ASP A 85 -16.96 -3.50 -15.34
C ASP A 85 -16.51 -3.39 -16.81
N ASP A 86 -15.21 -3.26 -17.06
CA ASP A 86 -14.61 -3.11 -18.39
C ASP A 86 -13.84 -4.35 -18.86
N VAL A 87 -14.13 -5.50 -18.24
CA VAL A 87 -13.45 -6.77 -18.51
C VAL A 87 -14.49 -7.82 -18.86
N THR A 88 -14.35 -8.40 -20.06
CA THR A 88 -15.08 -9.58 -20.47
C THR A 88 -14.30 -10.82 -20.05
N PHE A 89 -14.91 -11.65 -19.22
CA PHE A 89 -14.40 -12.95 -18.81
C PHE A 89 -15.07 -14.04 -19.65
N GLN A 90 -14.28 -15.00 -20.12
CA GLN A 90 -14.78 -16.20 -20.78
C GLN A 90 -14.24 -17.44 -20.08
N CYS A 91 -15.12 -18.36 -19.71
CA CYS A 91 -14.75 -19.66 -19.14
C CYS A 91 -14.80 -20.72 -20.25
N ALA A 92 -13.75 -21.54 -20.36
CA ALA A 92 -13.67 -22.58 -21.38
C ALA A 92 -13.08 -23.86 -20.80
N LYS A 93 -13.74 -24.99 -21.05
CA LYS A 93 -13.22 -26.32 -20.75
C LYS A 93 -12.21 -26.73 -21.82
N LEU A 94 -11.05 -27.17 -21.37
CA LEU A 94 -9.98 -27.68 -22.21
C LEU A 94 -10.25 -29.13 -22.59
N SER A 95 -9.73 -29.58 -23.72
CA SER A 95 -9.81 -30.98 -24.15
C SER A 95 -9.17 -31.96 -23.16
N SER A 96 -8.25 -31.49 -22.30
CA SER A 96 -7.65 -32.25 -21.20
C SER A 96 -8.58 -32.42 -19.98
N GLY A 97 -9.78 -31.82 -19.99
CA GLY A 97 -10.74 -31.85 -18.89
C GLY A 97 -10.60 -30.72 -17.88
N GLY A 98 -9.48 -29.97 -17.89
CA GLY A 98 -9.30 -28.77 -17.06
C GLY A 98 -10.07 -27.55 -17.58
N TYR A 99 -10.08 -26.46 -16.82
CA TYR A 99 -10.72 -25.20 -17.23
C TYR A 99 -9.70 -24.08 -17.42
N ARG A 100 -10.05 -23.12 -18.28
CA ARG A 100 -9.31 -21.87 -18.49
C ARG A 100 -10.28 -20.69 -18.42
N ILE A 101 -9.88 -19.67 -17.68
CA ILE A 101 -10.54 -18.35 -17.71
C ILE A 101 -9.72 -17.40 -18.60
N GLN A 102 -10.34 -16.80 -19.59
CA GLN A 102 -9.77 -15.78 -20.46
C GLN A 102 -10.31 -14.41 -20.06
N LYS A 103 -9.46 -13.38 -20.11
CA LYS A 103 -9.83 -12.00 -19.81
C LYS A 103 -9.60 -11.15 -21.04
N HIS A 104 -10.64 -10.47 -21.50
CA HIS A 104 -10.58 -9.52 -22.59
C HIS A 104 -10.99 -8.14 -22.09
N TYR A 105 -10.06 -7.21 -22.08
CA TYR A 105 -10.32 -5.84 -21.65
C TYR A 105 -10.95 -5.07 -22.79
N ILE A 106 -12.04 -4.35 -22.52
CA ILE A 106 -12.62 -3.45 -23.50
C ILE A 106 -11.58 -2.37 -23.81
N ASN A 107 -11.13 -2.33 -25.05
CA ASN A 107 -10.10 -1.41 -25.51
C ASN A 107 -10.70 0.00 -25.63
N ARG A 108 -10.80 0.70 -24.50
CA ARG A 108 -11.02 2.14 -24.49
C ARG A 108 -9.70 2.78 -24.93
N ASN A 109 -9.74 3.77 -25.81
CA ASN A 109 -8.56 4.52 -26.27
C ASN A 109 -7.99 5.36 -25.11
N ILE A 110 -7.41 4.68 -24.13
CA ILE A 110 -6.93 5.21 -22.86
C ILE A 110 -5.43 5.40 -23.00
N SER A 111 -5.00 6.65 -22.92
CA SER A 111 -3.57 6.98 -22.89
C SER A 111 -3.06 6.86 -21.44
N CYS A 112 -2.28 5.83 -21.16
CA CYS A 112 -1.60 5.62 -19.88
C CYS A 112 -0.15 6.10 -19.93
N GLU A 113 0.08 7.34 -20.34
CA GLU A 113 1.45 7.90 -20.45
C GLU A 113 2.38 7.06 -21.37
N GLY A 114 1.82 6.33 -22.35
CA GLY A 114 2.56 5.45 -23.25
C GLY A 114 2.76 4.01 -22.75
N HIS A 115 2.19 3.64 -21.60
CA HIS A 115 2.22 2.28 -21.06
C HIS A 115 1.01 1.45 -21.53
N ASN A 116 1.18 0.13 -21.64
CA ASN A 116 0.10 -0.77 -22.01
C ASN A 116 -0.85 -1.01 -20.84
N PHE A 117 -2.06 -1.48 -21.15
CA PHE A 117 -3.02 -1.88 -20.14
C PHE A 117 -2.45 -2.96 -19.20
N GLY A 118 -2.58 -2.77 -17.89
CA GLY A 118 -2.05 -3.67 -16.87
C GLY A 118 -0.58 -3.46 -16.53
N ASP A 119 0.17 -2.67 -17.31
CA ASP A 119 1.54 -2.28 -16.96
C ASP A 119 1.54 -1.46 -15.66
N TRP A 120 2.60 -1.64 -14.88
CA TRP A 120 2.88 -0.83 -13.71
C TRP A 120 4.27 -0.21 -13.79
N TRP A 121 4.42 0.99 -13.24
CA TRP A 121 5.69 1.73 -13.28
C TRP A 121 5.80 2.70 -12.11
N ILE A 122 7.05 3.06 -11.79
CA ILE A 122 7.32 4.07 -10.76
C ILE A 122 7.49 5.43 -11.43
N SER A 123 6.63 6.38 -11.08
CA SER A 123 6.69 7.77 -11.54
C SER A 123 7.25 8.68 -10.45
N LYS A 124 8.14 9.59 -10.85
CA LYS A 124 8.80 10.56 -9.95
C LYS A 124 9.43 9.91 -8.71
N ARG A 125 9.88 8.65 -8.80
CA ARG A 125 10.46 7.81 -7.72
C ARG A 125 9.54 7.47 -6.53
N ASN A 126 8.41 8.15 -6.40
CA ASN A 126 7.59 8.09 -5.19
C ASN A 126 6.16 7.57 -5.42
N PHE A 127 5.75 7.33 -6.67
CA PHE A 127 4.40 6.87 -6.98
C PHE A 127 4.44 5.62 -7.83
N ASN A 128 3.86 4.52 -7.33
CA ASN A 128 3.63 3.33 -8.12
C ASN A 128 2.30 3.48 -8.86
N LYS A 129 2.36 3.46 -10.19
CA LYS A 129 1.21 3.63 -11.07
C LYS A 129 0.87 2.33 -11.77
N THR A 130 -0.40 2.16 -12.11
CA THR A 130 -0.89 1.07 -12.96
C THR A 130 -1.83 1.64 -14.01
N CYS A 131 -1.72 1.13 -15.24
CA CYS A 131 -2.67 1.44 -16.29
C CYS A 131 -3.94 0.60 -16.09
N THR A 132 -5.06 1.25 -15.78
CA THR A 132 -6.34 0.61 -15.51
C THR A 132 -7.38 0.98 -16.59
N PRO A 133 -8.59 0.38 -16.57
CA PRO A 133 -9.66 0.73 -17.52
C PRO A 133 -10.19 2.16 -17.40
N THR A 134 -9.74 2.92 -16.40
CA THR A 134 -10.09 4.34 -16.23
C THR A 134 -8.92 5.28 -16.52
N GLY A 135 -7.76 4.75 -16.97
CA GLY A 135 -6.53 5.51 -17.13
C GLY A 135 -5.46 5.17 -16.11
N THR A 136 -4.45 6.03 -16.05
CA THR A 136 -3.38 5.91 -15.06
C THR A 136 -3.93 6.09 -13.65
N GLN A 137 -3.76 5.09 -12.78
CA GLN A 137 -4.05 5.18 -11.35
C GLN A 137 -2.78 5.03 -10.53
N ILE A 138 -2.67 5.76 -9.41
CA ILE A 138 -1.59 5.59 -8.43
C ILE A 138 -2.07 4.56 -7.42
N MET A 139 -1.40 3.41 -7.33
CA MET A 139 -1.78 2.30 -6.45
C MET A 139 -1.24 2.47 -5.03
N ASN A 140 -0.04 3.05 -4.91
CA ASN A 140 0.61 3.32 -3.63
C ASN A 140 1.70 4.39 -3.80
N CYS A 141 2.10 5.00 -2.67
CA CYS A 141 3.30 5.82 -2.62
C CYS A 141 4.52 4.95 -2.28
N LEU A 142 5.71 5.49 -2.48
CA LEU A 142 6.99 4.90 -2.10
C LEU A 142 7.77 5.92 -1.25
N THR A 143 8.38 5.45 -0.16
CA THR A 143 9.37 6.23 0.59
C THR A 143 10.60 6.52 -0.28
N ASP A 144 11.51 7.35 0.23
CA ASP A 144 12.77 7.65 -0.46
C ASP A 144 13.67 6.41 -0.63
N THR A 145 13.44 5.38 0.19
CA THR A 145 14.09 4.07 0.14
C THR A 145 13.31 3.02 -0.65
N GLY A 146 12.18 3.39 -1.27
CA GLY A 146 11.35 2.49 -2.08
C GLY A 146 10.37 1.61 -1.29
N ILE A 147 10.14 1.87 -0.01
CA ILE A 147 9.18 1.10 0.80
C ILE A 147 7.75 1.51 0.40
N PRO A 148 6.86 0.56 0.06
CA PRO A 148 5.49 0.85 -0.35
C PRO A 148 4.61 1.33 0.81
N ILE A 149 3.79 2.34 0.54
CA ILE A 149 2.80 2.93 1.46
C ILE A 149 1.44 2.90 0.77
N ALA A 150 0.50 2.11 1.29
CA ALA A 150 -0.86 2.04 0.76
C ALA A 150 -1.54 3.42 0.78
N LEU A 151 -2.45 3.66 -0.17
CA LEU A 151 -3.23 4.90 -0.18
C LEU A 151 -3.99 5.10 1.13
N ASN A 152 -4.07 6.35 1.58
CA ASN A 152 -4.70 6.78 2.83
C ASN A 152 -4.09 6.15 4.09
N THR A 153 -2.83 5.74 4.02
CA THR A 153 -2.07 5.22 5.16
C THR A 153 -0.78 5.99 5.38
N SER A 154 -0.12 5.68 6.50
CA SER A 154 1.17 6.27 6.86
C SER A 154 2.13 5.22 7.40
N VAL A 155 3.42 5.39 7.12
CA VAL A 155 4.50 4.58 7.67
C VAL A 155 5.57 5.49 8.28
N THR A 156 6.25 5.03 9.33
CA THR A 156 7.41 5.73 9.88
C THR A 156 8.68 4.95 9.54
N VAL A 157 9.62 5.61 8.86
CA VAL A 157 10.92 5.03 8.49
C VAL A 157 12.01 5.99 8.93
N ASN A 158 12.99 5.49 9.69
CA ASN A 158 14.10 6.29 10.24
C ASN A 158 13.64 7.58 10.95
N GLY A 159 12.55 7.46 11.72
CA GLY A 159 11.97 8.61 12.41
C GLY A 159 11.41 9.67 11.47
N THR A 160 11.09 9.38 10.21
CA THR A 160 10.28 10.25 9.34
C THR A 160 8.97 9.54 9.06
N ARG A 161 7.84 10.17 9.39
CA ARG A 161 6.52 9.65 9.06
C ARG A 161 6.15 10.10 7.65
N TYR A 162 5.85 9.15 6.79
CA TYR A 162 5.38 9.39 5.43
C TYR A 162 3.87 9.14 5.39
N ASN A 163 3.08 10.07 4.85
CA ASN A 163 1.65 9.88 4.63
C ASN A 163 1.35 9.88 3.13
N CYS A 164 0.66 8.83 2.66
CA CYS A 164 0.18 8.75 1.29
C CYS A 164 -1.32 9.04 1.28
N THR A 165 -1.74 10.17 0.74
CA THR A 165 -3.15 10.61 0.79
C THR A 165 -3.73 10.64 -0.61
N GLY A 166 -4.82 9.90 -0.82
CA GLY A 166 -5.61 9.95 -2.06
C GLY A 166 -6.84 10.83 -1.86
N TYR A 167 -7.11 11.70 -2.84
CA TYR A 167 -8.30 12.55 -2.87
C TYR A 167 -9.32 12.01 -3.86
N SER A 168 -10.61 12.33 -3.66
CA SER A 168 -11.69 11.95 -4.58
C SER A 168 -11.52 12.48 -6.00
N THR A 169 -10.69 13.53 -6.19
CA THR A 169 -10.32 14.09 -7.49
C THR A 169 -9.31 13.25 -8.27
N GLY A 170 -8.80 12.16 -7.70
CA GLY A 170 -7.74 11.33 -8.29
C GLY A 170 -6.32 11.86 -8.02
N LEU A 171 -6.18 13.00 -7.33
CA LEU A 171 -4.89 13.47 -6.84
C LEU A 171 -4.38 12.54 -5.74
N VAL A 172 -3.08 12.22 -5.77
CA VAL A 172 -2.40 11.55 -4.66
C VAL A 172 -1.20 12.38 -4.22
N THR A 173 -1.06 12.59 -2.92
CA THR A 173 0.06 13.32 -2.32
C THR A 173 0.85 12.41 -1.39
N LEU A 174 2.16 12.64 -1.37
CA LEU A 174 3.07 12.05 -0.38
C LEU A 174 3.62 13.17 0.49
N THR A 175 3.28 13.18 1.78
CA THR A 175 3.83 14.13 2.75
C THR A 175 4.85 13.45 3.66
N ARG A 176 5.82 14.23 4.15
CA ARG A 176 6.83 13.80 5.11
C ARG A 176 6.67 14.63 6.38
N ASP A 177 6.21 13.98 7.43
CA ASP A 177 6.13 14.51 8.78
C ASP A 177 7.37 14.03 9.54
N PHE A 178 8.29 14.95 9.78
CA PHE A 178 9.34 14.70 10.75
C PHE A 178 8.68 14.82 12.14
N PRO A 179 8.70 13.78 13.00
CA PRO A 179 8.28 13.89 14.38
C PRO A 179 9.12 15.00 14.98
N ARG A 180 8.49 16.15 15.13
CA ARG A 180 9.01 17.23 15.93
C ARG A 180 9.01 16.69 17.34
N ASN A 181 10.18 16.31 17.85
CA ASN A 181 10.43 16.20 19.27
C ASN A 181 10.13 17.60 19.86
N PHE A 182 8.87 17.81 20.23
CA PHE A 182 8.39 19.04 20.87
C PHE A 182 8.71 19.07 22.37
N ASP A 183 9.60 18.20 22.86
CA ASP A 183 10.28 18.37 24.15
C ASP A 183 11.64 19.07 24.05
N ALA A 184 12.04 19.45 22.84
CA ALA A 184 12.77 20.68 22.67
C ALA A 184 11.81 21.66 22.00
N ILE A 185 11.36 22.68 22.74
CA ILE A 185 11.15 23.99 22.10
C ILE A 185 12.34 24.14 21.17
N PRO A 186 12.18 24.22 19.83
CA PRO A 186 13.28 24.68 19.03
C PRO A 186 13.56 26.03 19.66
N LYS A 187 14.70 26.17 20.37
CA LYS A 187 15.32 27.47 20.41
C LYS A 187 15.36 27.80 18.94
N ILE A 188 14.44 28.67 18.52
CA ILE A 188 14.58 29.42 17.29
C ILE A 188 16.04 29.83 17.41
N GLU A 189 16.92 29.21 16.62
CA GLU A 189 18.26 29.73 16.51
C GLU A 189 17.98 31.14 16.04
N GLN A 190 18.06 32.09 16.99
CA GLN A 190 17.77 33.47 16.71
C GLN A 190 18.79 33.79 15.64
N PHE A 191 18.30 33.88 14.41
CA PHE A 191 19.08 34.29 13.28
C PHE A 191 19.77 35.59 13.72
N HIS A 192 21.09 35.60 13.70
CA HIS A 192 21.85 36.74 14.19
C HIS A 192 23.02 36.95 13.24
N CYS A 193 23.36 38.20 13.02
CA CYS A 193 24.57 38.54 12.31
C CYS A 193 25.74 38.49 13.29
N ILE A 194 26.91 38.05 12.83
CA ILE A 194 28.15 38.11 13.61
C ILE A 194 28.97 39.29 13.08
N VAL A 195 29.20 40.28 13.93
CA VAL A 195 29.98 41.49 13.61
C VAL A 195 31.11 41.59 14.62
N ASN A 196 32.36 41.45 14.18
CA ASN A 196 33.55 41.49 15.05
C ASN A 196 33.42 40.54 16.26
N GLY A 197 32.86 39.34 16.04
CA GLY A 197 32.62 38.35 17.09
C GLY A 197 31.40 38.61 17.97
N MET A 198 30.71 39.75 17.83
CA MET A 198 29.47 40.05 18.55
C MET A 198 28.24 39.61 17.77
N ARG A 199 27.24 39.08 18.49
CA ARG A 199 25.94 38.71 17.93
C ARG A 199 25.02 39.93 17.84
N LYS A 200 24.51 40.20 16.66
CA LYS A 200 23.51 41.24 16.35
C LYS A 200 22.17 40.60 16.05
N LYS A 201 21.11 41.04 16.73
CA LYS A 201 19.75 40.50 16.54
C LYS A 201 19.20 40.87 15.16
N ILE A 202 18.24 40.11 14.66
CA ILE A 202 17.45 40.53 13.48
C ILE A 202 16.86 41.92 13.72
N ASN A 203 16.90 42.74 12.68
CA ASN A 203 16.50 44.14 12.64
C ASN A 203 17.32 45.08 13.56
N GLU A 204 18.35 44.59 14.23
CA GLU A 204 19.30 45.46 14.94
C GLU A 204 20.10 46.26 13.91
N THR A 205 20.20 47.57 14.17
CA THR A 205 20.97 48.50 13.36
C THR A 205 22.19 49.00 14.13
N TRP A 206 23.27 49.30 13.43
CA TRP A 206 24.49 49.87 14.03
C TRP A 206 25.23 50.75 13.03
N ILE A 207 26.03 51.67 13.56
CA ILE A 207 26.91 52.50 12.75
C ILE A 207 28.26 51.78 12.62
N GLU A 208 28.70 51.54 11.39
CA GLU A 208 30.04 51.06 11.06
C GLU A 208 30.85 52.22 10.45
N ASP A 209 32.11 52.33 10.89
CA ASP A 209 33.09 53.30 10.37
C ASP A 209 32.58 54.74 10.27
N THR A 210 31.70 55.15 11.20
CA THR A 210 31.08 56.49 11.34
C THR A 210 30.17 56.96 10.20
N ASN A 211 30.08 56.20 9.11
CA ASN A 211 29.44 56.64 7.86
C ASN A 211 28.34 55.71 7.36
N PHE A 212 28.22 54.49 7.87
CA PHE A 212 27.24 53.51 7.37
C PHE A 212 26.35 53.00 8.49
N ILE A 213 25.03 53.17 8.33
CA ILE A 213 24.03 52.50 9.15
C ILE A 213 23.78 51.13 8.53
N LYS A 214 24.24 50.09 9.20
CA LYS A 214 24.03 48.69 8.82
C LYS A 214 22.86 48.09 9.60
N LYS A 215 22.25 47.05 9.02
CA LYS A 215 21.16 46.28 9.63
C LYS A 215 21.37 44.80 9.41
N CYS A 216 21.05 44.01 10.44
CA CYS A 216 20.90 42.57 10.27
C CYS A 216 19.49 42.28 9.74
N ASN A 217 19.35 41.89 8.48
CA ASN A 217 18.03 41.64 7.90
C ASN A 217 17.43 40.29 8.38
N GLU A 218 16.17 40.03 8.04
CA GLU A 218 15.42 38.83 8.44
C GLU A 218 16.05 37.49 8.00
N ARG A 219 17.02 37.53 7.09
CA ARG A 219 17.76 36.36 6.59
C ARG A 219 19.16 36.23 7.21
N ALA A 220 19.44 36.93 8.31
CA ALA A 220 20.77 37.03 8.93
C ALA A 220 21.88 37.57 8.01
N VAL A 221 21.52 38.43 7.05
CA VAL A 221 22.46 39.09 6.16
C VAL A 221 22.65 40.54 6.61
N ILE A 222 23.91 40.95 6.72
CA ILE A 222 24.29 42.34 7.00
C ILE A 222 24.05 43.15 5.72
N ILE A 223 23.16 44.13 5.79
CA ILE A 223 22.88 45.09 4.72
C ILE A 223 23.22 46.50 5.17
N VAL A 224 23.48 47.40 4.23
CA VAL A 224 23.47 48.85 4.49
C VAL A 224 22.01 49.31 4.42
N GLU A 225 21.57 50.08 5.40
CA GLU A 225 20.22 50.68 5.44
C GLU A 225 20.27 52.16 5.05
N ALA A 226 21.31 52.88 5.48
CA ALA A 226 21.54 54.28 5.16
C ALA A 226 23.02 54.65 5.37
N CYS A 227 23.40 55.86 4.97
CA CYS A 227 24.70 56.44 5.28
C CYS A 227 24.54 57.65 6.21
N THR A 228 25.61 58.05 6.90
CA THR A 228 25.66 59.27 7.70
C THR A 228 26.72 60.22 7.18
N ALA A 229 26.37 61.50 7.02
CA ALA A 229 27.32 62.58 6.71
C ALA A 229 26.96 63.82 7.52
N ASP A 230 27.94 64.43 8.20
CA ASP A 230 27.75 65.60 9.07
C ASP A 230 26.62 65.46 10.12
N GLY A 231 26.36 64.23 10.59
CA GLY A 231 25.28 63.94 11.54
C GLY A 231 23.88 63.77 10.93
N PHE A 232 23.75 63.86 9.60
CA PHE A 232 22.50 63.59 8.88
C PHE A 232 22.47 62.15 8.35
N ILE A 233 21.28 61.53 8.39
CA ILE A 233 21.01 60.23 7.77
C ILE A 233 20.64 60.48 6.30
N ILE A 234 21.32 59.78 5.39
CA ILE A 234 21.11 59.81 3.96
C ILE A 234 20.62 58.43 3.54
N ASP A 235 19.38 58.33 3.12
CA ASP A 235 18.81 57.08 2.60
C ASP A 235 19.59 56.60 1.37
N LEU A 236 19.65 55.30 1.18
CA LEU A 236 20.32 54.72 0.01
C LEU A 236 19.75 55.31 -1.29
N ASN A 237 20.64 55.68 -2.21
CA ASN A 237 20.33 56.32 -3.50
C ASN A 237 19.71 57.73 -3.40
N SER A 238 19.65 58.32 -2.20
CA SER A 238 19.36 59.75 -2.03
C SER A 238 20.65 60.58 -2.09
N LYS A 239 20.52 61.88 -2.33
CA LYS A 239 21.65 62.83 -2.34
C LYS A 239 21.37 63.95 -1.36
N LEU A 240 22.37 64.35 -0.58
CA LEU A 240 22.30 65.51 0.29
C LEU A 240 23.07 66.67 -0.35
N VAL A 241 22.43 67.81 -0.54
CA VAL A 241 23.10 69.01 -1.07
C VAL A 241 23.28 70.03 0.05
N ARG A 242 24.54 70.37 0.36
CA ARG A 242 24.89 71.35 1.39
C ARG A 242 25.91 72.35 0.86
N ASN A 243 25.64 73.65 1.01
CA ASN A 243 26.52 74.74 0.57
C ASN A 243 27.02 74.59 -0.89
N GLY A 244 26.17 74.09 -1.80
CA GLY A 244 26.50 73.90 -3.21
C GLY A 244 27.39 72.68 -3.52
N LYS A 245 27.79 71.88 -2.52
CA LYS A 245 28.45 70.58 -2.72
C LYS A 245 27.44 69.44 -2.57
N VAL A 246 27.52 68.50 -3.51
CA VAL A 246 26.75 67.25 -3.50
C VAL A 246 27.59 66.22 -2.76
N SER A 247 27.03 65.57 -1.76
CA SER A 247 27.57 64.35 -1.14
C SER A 247 26.65 63.17 -1.46
#